data_AF-A0AAN9ATI8-F1
#
_entry.id   AF-A0AAN9ATI8-F1
#
_cell.length_a   1.000
_cell.length_b   1.000
_cell.length_c   1.000
_cell.angle_alpha   90.00
_cell.angle_beta   90.00
_cell.angle_gamma   90.00
#
_symmetry.space_group_name_H-M   'P 1'
#
loop_
_entity.id
_entity.type
_entity.pdbx_description
1 polymer ?
#
loop_
_entity_poly.entity_id
_entity_poly.type
_entity_poly.pdbx_seq_one_letter_code
_entity_poly.pdbx_strand_id
1 'polypeptide(L)'
;MRQAVTFTDEIVRKATVVISRLKTAYPNTTLVGIHNRRGDLAKNKGLTRMGYMTAPPKFFNKSMTYFRERFSRVLFIVLGEDRQWSSENIHPVNDDVIFLQPTSSPAVDMQLLSMTDHMIRTVGTFGWWAAFKIPGRPTIVYLKDFVKKGSPLSKSYSANAQDYMLPNWIAM
;
A
#
# COMPACT_ATOMS: atom_id res chain seq x y z
N MET A 1 19.07 4.55 -9.86
CA MET A 1 18.16 3.41 -10.13
C MET A 1 16.66 3.77 -10.10
N ARG A 2 16.12 4.53 -9.12
CA ARG A 2 14.65 4.84 -9.07
C ARG A 2 14.10 5.61 -10.29
N GLN A 3 14.94 6.39 -10.99
CA GLN A 3 14.55 7.20 -12.14
C GLN A 3 14.40 6.41 -13.46
N ALA A 4 14.81 5.13 -13.51
CA ALA A 4 14.79 4.35 -14.75
C ALA A 4 13.43 3.71 -15.09
N VAL A 5 12.41 3.87 -14.22
CA VAL A 5 11.06 3.32 -14.42
C VAL A 5 10.04 4.43 -14.25
N THR A 6 9.80 5.19 -15.32
CA THR A 6 8.81 6.27 -15.36
C THR A 6 7.57 5.81 -16.14
N PHE A 7 6.39 6.18 -15.64
CA PHE A 7 5.16 5.99 -16.42
C PHE A 7 5.07 7.06 -17.51
N THR A 8 4.21 6.82 -18.51
CA THR A 8 3.93 7.80 -19.56
C THR A 8 3.30 9.06 -18.97
N ASP A 9 3.47 10.19 -19.66
CA ASP A 9 2.88 11.47 -19.25
C ASP A 9 1.36 11.40 -19.06
N GLU A 10 0.67 10.56 -19.84
CA GLU A 10 -0.76 10.35 -19.70
C GLU A 10 -1.11 9.73 -18.34
N ILE A 11 -0.38 8.69 -17.92
CA ILE A 11 -0.56 8.03 -16.62
C ILE A 11 -0.25 9.01 -15.49
N VAL A 12 0.87 9.73 -15.61
CA VAL A 12 1.28 10.75 -14.64
C VAL A 12 0.23 11.84 -14.51
N ARG A 13 -0.31 12.34 -15.62
CA ARG A 13 -1.36 13.37 -15.64
C ARG A 13 -2.65 12.88 -14.97
N LYS A 14 -3.12 11.67 -15.29
CA LYS A 14 -4.32 11.09 -14.66
C LYS A 14 -4.16 10.97 -13.15
N ALA A 15 -3.01 10.47 -12.69
CA ALA A 15 -2.73 10.38 -11.26
C ALA A 15 -2.62 11.76 -10.59
N THR A 16 -1.94 12.71 -11.24
CA THR A 16 -1.78 14.09 -10.76
C THR A 16 -3.12 14.77 -10.51
N VAL A 17 -4.11 14.60 -11.39
CA VAL A 17 -5.45 15.20 -11.21
C VAL A 17 -6.08 14.76 -9.88
N VAL A 18 -5.99 13.48 -9.54
CA VAL A 18 -6.57 12.97 -8.29
C VAL A 18 -5.78 13.48 -7.08
N ILE A 19 -4.44 13.40 -7.11
CA ILE A 19 -3.59 13.85 -6.00
C ILE A 19 -3.75 15.35 -5.76
N SER A 20 -3.82 16.17 -6.80
CA SER A 20 -4.04 17.61 -6.67
C SER A 20 -5.39 17.92 -6.03
N ARG A 21 -6.46 17.22 -6.43
CA ARG A 21 -7.78 17.36 -5.78
C ARG A 21 -7.73 17.00 -4.30
N LEU A 22 -7.05 15.92 -3.94
CA LEU A 22 -6.88 15.52 -2.54
C LEU A 22 -6.08 16.57 -1.74
N LYS A 23 -4.99 17.10 -2.30
CA LYS A 23 -4.20 18.15 -1.65
C LYS A 23 -4.96 19.47 -1.50
N THR A 24 -5.84 19.80 -2.44
CA THR A 24 -6.74 20.97 -2.32
C THR A 24 -7.81 20.76 -1.25
N ALA A 25 -8.44 19.58 -1.21
CA ALA A 25 -9.49 19.28 -0.22
C ALA A 25 -8.93 19.09 1.21
N TYR A 26 -7.70 18.60 1.33
CA TYR A 26 -7.02 18.33 2.59
C TYR A 26 -5.67 19.06 2.64
N PRO A 27 -5.69 20.41 2.76
CA PRO A 27 -4.46 21.19 2.80
C PRO A 27 -3.62 20.82 4.04
N ASN A 28 -2.30 20.98 3.93
CA ASN A 28 -1.33 20.73 5.01
C ASN A 28 -1.45 19.34 5.64
N THR A 29 -1.77 18.32 4.83
CA THR A 29 -1.96 16.94 5.27
C THR A 29 -0.91 16.02 4.67
N THR A 30 -0.34 15.14 5.48
CA THR A 30 0.52 14.04 5.02
C THR A 30 -0.33 12.95 4.38
N LEU A 31 -0.09 12.64 3.10
CA LEU A 31 -0.78 11.59 2.38
C LEU A 31 -0.08 10.25 2.59
N VAL A 32 -0.82 9.26 3.11
CA VAL A 32 -0.32 7.89 3.29
C VAL A 32 -1.12 6.95 2.40
N GLY A 33 -0.49 6.42 1.35
CA GLY A 33 -1.11 5.41 0.49
C GLY A 33 -1.24 4.07 1.21
N ILE A 34 -2.41 3.43 1.14
CA ILE A 34 -2.63 2.07 1.62
C ILE A 34 -2.94 1.17 0.44
N HIS A 35 -2.07 0.20 0.18
CA HIS A 35 -2.33 -0.85 -0.81
C HIS A 35 -2.79 -2.15 -0.14
N ASN A 36 -4.07 -2.50 -0.30
CA ASN A 36 -4.68 -3.72 0.22
C ASN A 36 -4.93 -4.75 -0.90
N ARG A 37 -3.99 -5.67 -1.12
CA ARG A 37 -4.19 -6.83 -1.99
C ARG A 37 -4.89 -7.92 -1.21
N ARG A 38 -6.18 -8.11 -1.49
CA ARG A 38 -7.03 -9.10 -0.83
C ARG A 38 -7.94 -9.86 -1.78
N GLY A 39 -8.48 -9.21 -2.81
CA GLY A 39 -9.54 -9.76 -3.65
C GLY A 39 -9.21 -11.14 -4.24
N ASP A 40 -8.13 -11.22 -5.01
CA ASP A 40 -7.63 -12.47 -5.57
C ASP A 40 -7.22 -13.49 -4.50
N LEU A 41 -6.53 -13.05 -3.45
CA LEU A 41 -6.02 -13.92 -2.38
C LEU A 41 -7.14 -14.57 -1.55
N ALA A 42 -8.22 -13.85 -1.28
CA ALA A 42 -9.35 -14.36 -0.51
C ALA A 42 -10.16 -15.39 -1.30
N LYS A 43 -10.17 -15.29 -2.64
CA LYS A 43 -10.99 -16.13 -3.53
C LYS A 43 -10.21 -17.30 -4.14
N ASN A 44 -8.90 -17.17 -4.31
CA ASN A 44 -8.07 -18.16 -5.00
C ASN A 44 -7.40 -19.14 -4.02
N LYS A 45 -7.99 -20.33 -3.89
CA LYS A 45 -7.45 -21.43 -3.07
C LYS A 45 -6.03 -21.86 -3.46
N GLY A 46 -5.64 -21.68 -4.73
CA GLY A 46 -4.28 -21.96 -5.20
C GLY A 46 -3.26 -21.01 -4.60
N LEU A 47 -3.55 -19.70 -4.57
CA LEU A 47 -2.69 -18.70 -3.93
C LEU A 47 -2.57 -18.95 -2.43
N THR A 48 -3.68 -19.28 -1.76
CA THR A 48 -3.68 -19.64 -0.34
C THR A 48 -2.85 -20.91 -0.08
N ARG A 49 -2.94 -21.92 -0.94
CA ARG A 49 -2.15 -23.16 -0.84
C ARG A 49 -0.66 -22.92 -1.07
N MET A 50 -0.30 -22.03 -2.01
CA MET A 50 1.08 -21.59 -2.19
C MET A 50 1.61 -20.85 -0.96
N GLY A 51 0.72 -20.18 -0.21
CA GLY A 51 1.02 -19.57 1.08
C GLY A 51 0.98 -18.05 1.10
N TYR A 52 0.29 -17.42 0.14
CA TYR A 52 -0.03 -16.00 0.25
C TYR A 52 -0.92 -15.74 1.46
N MET A 53 -0.63 -14.69 2.22
CA MET A 53 -1.44 -14.26 3.37
C MET A 53 -2.10 -12.90 3.11
N THR A 54 -3.33 -12.75 3.60
CA THR A 54 -4.03 -11.46 3.61
C THR A 54 -3.72 -10.70 4.90
N ALA A 55 -3.67 -9.37 4.82
CA ALA A 55 -3.43 -8.56 6.00
C ALA A 55 -4.64 -8.59 6.94
N PRO A 56 -4.45 -8.85 8.24
CA PRO A 56 -5.52 -8.76 9.23
C PRO A 56 -5.87 -7.29 9.52
N PRO A 57 -7.07 -6.97 10.03
CA PRO A 57 -7.45 -5.60 10.41
C PRO A 57 -6.46 -4.95 11.39
N LYS A 58 -5.92 -5.74 12.32
CA LYS A 58 -4.93 -5.30 13.31
C LYS A 58 -3.65 -4.75 12.68
N PHE A 59 -3.25 -5.24 11.50
CA PHE A 59 -2.11 -4.70 10.76
C PHE A 59 -2.36 -3.27 10.32
N PHE A 60 -3.53 -3.00 9.73
CA PHE A 60 -3.91 -1.65 9.30
C PHE A 60 -4.01 -0.71 10.49
N ASN A 61 -4.68 -1.11 11.57
CA ASN A 61 -4.81 -0.29 12.77
C ASN A 61 -3.43 0.11 13.34
N LYS A 62 -2.54 -0.88 13.57
CA LYS A 62 -1.17 -0.63 14.06
C LYS A 62 -0.37 0.29 13.13
N SER A 63 -0.46 0.06 11.83
CA SER A 63 0.25 0.85 10.83
C SER A 63 -0.25 2.28 10.75
N MET A 64 -1.57 2.48 10.79
CA MET A 64 -2.18 3.81 10.76
C MET A 64 -1.87 4.59 12.03
N THR A 65 -1.96 3.96 13.20
CA THR A 65 -1.55 4.57 14.49
C THR A 65 -0.12 5.07 14.44
N TYR A 66 0.82 4.27 13.90
CA TYR A 66 2.20 4.69 13.75
C TYR A 66 2.36 6.02 12.97
N PHE A 67 1.56 6.24 11.92
CA PHE A 67 1.58 7.50 11.17
C PHE A 67 0.88 8.64 11.91
N ARG A 68 -0.26 8.37 12.54
CA ARG A 68 -1.01 9.36 13.36
C ARG A 68 -0.17 9.91 14.52
N GLU A 69 0.70 9.09 15.10
CA GLU A 69 1.61 9.53 16.17
C GLU A 69 2.77 10.42 15.69
N ARG A 70 3.08 10.40 14.38
CA ARG A 70 4.26 11.09 13.81
C ARG A 70 3.93 12.36 13.06
N PHE A 71 2.69 12.47 12.59
CA PHE A 71 2.25 13.58 11.76
C PHE A 71 1.00 14.19 12.38
N SER A 72 0.99 15.52 12.48
CA SER A 72 -0.13 16.27 13.08
C SER A 72 -1.44 16.09 12.30
N ARG A 73 -1.37 15.90 10.98
CA ARG A 73 -2.52 15.66 10.11
C ARG A 73 -2.16 14.64 9.04
N VAL A 74 -2.92 13.55 8.99
CA VAL A 74 -2.72 12.44 8.04
C VAL A 74 -4.00 12.19 7.27
N LEU A 75 -3.87 11.82 6.00
CA LEU A 75 -4.96 11.28 5.19
C LEU A 75 -4.51 9.95 4.60
N PHE A 76 -5.23 8.89 4.95
CA PHE A 76 -5.01 7.56 4.42
C PHE A 76 -5.82 7.36 3.14
N ILE A 77 -5.13 7.02 2.05
CA ILE A 77 -5.73 6.78 0.75
C ILE A 77 -5.72 5.27 0.50
N VAL A 78 -6.86 4.61 0.69
CA VAL A 78 -6.99 3.15 0.55
C VAL A 78 -7.32 2.81 -0.90
N LEU A 79 -6.47 1.96 -1.49
CA LEU A 79 -6.61 1.44 -2.86
C LEU A 79 -6.34 -0.08 -2.86
N GLY A 80 -7.25 -0.84 -3.45
CA GLY A 80 -7.14 -2.30 -3.48
C GLY A 80 -8.40 -2.99 -4.03
N GLU A 81 -8.27 -4.29 -4.30
CA GLU A 81 -9.30 -5.09 -4.98
C GLU A 81 -10.56 -5.36 -4.14
N ASP A 82 -10.49 -5.23 -2.81
CA ASP A 82 -11.60 -5.55 -1.90
C ASP A 82 -11.99 -4.32 -1.08
N ARG A 83 -12.72 -3.40 -1.73
CA ARG A 83 -13.18 -2.14 -1.12
C ARG A 83 -14.16 -2.37 0.02
N GLN A 84 -15.09 -3.31 -0.14
CA GLN A 84 -16.09 -3.62 0.89
C GLN A 84 -15.40 -4.09 2.18
N TRP A 85 -14.53 -5.09 2.08
CA TRP A 85 -13.78 -5.56 3.24
C TRP A 85 -12.94 -4.43 3.85
N SER A 86 -12.32 -3.60 3.01
CA SER A 86 -11.51 -2.47 3.47
C SER A 86 -12.36 -1.48 4.29
N SER A 87 -13.55 -1.10 3.82
CA SER A 87 -14.43 -0.19 4.57
C SER A 87 -14.97 -0.79 5.86
N GLU A 88 -15.13 -2.11 5.92
CA GLU A 88 -15.60 -2.82 7.13
C GLU A 88 -14.49 -3.04 8.18
N ASN A 89 -13.20 -2.98 7.79
CA ASN A 89 -12.08 -3.39 8.65
C ASN A 89 -11.00 -2.32 8.84
N ILE A 90 -10.97 -1.27 8.02
CA ILE A 90 -10.05 -0.14 8.14
C ILE A 90 -10.87 1.04 8.64
N HIS A 91 -10.81 1.28 9.94
CA HIS A 91 -11.66 2.29 10.56
C HIS A 91 -10.99 3.67 10.56
N PRO A 92 -11.69 4.70 10.07
CA PRO A 92 -11.22 6.06 10.22
C PRO A 92 -11.24 6.50 11.69
N VAL A 93 -10.38 7.45 12.01
CA VAL A 93 -10.46 8.24 13.25
C VAL A 93 -10.78 9.66 12.79
N ASN A 94 -12.02 10.10 13.07
CA ASN A 94 -12.62 11.26 12.41
C ASN A 94 -12.75 11.00 10.89
N ASP A 95 -12.26 11.90 10.05
CA ASP A 95 -12.39 11.84 8.58
C ASP A 95 -11.04 11.59 7.86
N ASP A 96 -10.17 10.80 8.47
CA ASP A 96 -8.78 10.63 8.01
C ASP A 96 -8.57 9.47 7.01
N VAL A 97 -9.64 8.86 6.48
CA VAL A 97 -9.55 7.75 5.50
C VAL A 97 -10.44 8.00 4.29
N ILE A 98 -9.86 7.82 3.10
CA ILE A 98 -10.58 7.82 1.82
C ILE A 98 -10.38 6.48 1.13
N PHE A 99 -11.49 5.83 0.77
CA PHE A 99 -11.50 4.62 -0.03
C PHE A 99 -11.70 4.96 -1.50
N LEU A 100 -10.60 4.96 -2.26
CA LEU A 100 -10.66 5.18 -3.71
C LEU A 100 -11.15 3.92 -4.43
N GLN A 101 -11.94 4.14 -5.48
CA GLN A 101 -12.21 3.10 -6.47
C GLN A 101 -10.92 2.90 -7.29
N PRO A 102 -10.43 1.66 -7.47
CA PRO A 102 -9.37 1.38 -8.43
C PRO A 102 -9.76 1.95 -9.80
N THR A 103 -8.81 2.60 -10.47
CA THR A 103 -9.06 3.09 -11.83
C THR A 103 -9.11 1.89 -12.79
N SER A 104 -9.58 2.12 -14.02
CA SER A 104 -9.49 1.09 -15.07
C SER A 104 -8.04 0.78 -15.49
N SER A 105 -7.04 1.49 -14.93
CA SER A 105 -5.63 1.34 -15.27
C SER A 105 -4.79 1.09 -14.01
N PRO A 106 -4.30 -0.15 -13.80
CA PRO A 106 -3.39 -0.46 -12.68
C PRO A 106 -2.14 0.42 -12.66
N ALA A 107 -1.68 0.89 -13.81
CA ALA A 107 -0.54 1.82 -13.90
C ALA A 107 -0.87 3.19 -13.30
N VAL A 108 -2.09 3.70 -13.49
CA VAL A 108 -2.55 4.94 -12.84
C VAL A 108 -2.66 4.73 -11.34
N ASP A 109 -3.19 3.60 -10.88
CA ASP A 109 -3.27 3.27 -9.45
C ASP A 109 -1.88 3.17 -8.79
N MET A 110 -0.91 2.57 -9.47
CA MET A 110 0.47 2.51 -8.98
C MET A 110 1.11 3.89 -8.94
N GLN A 111 0.90 4.71 -9.98
CA GLN A 111 1.40 6.07 -10.02
C GLN A 111 0.77 6.93 -8.91
N LEU A 112 -0.54 6.81 -8.68
CA LEU A 112 -1.25 7.47 -7.57
C LEU A 112 -0.63 7.16 -6.22
N LEU A 113 -0.42 5.87 -5.91
CA LEU A 113 0.23 5.45 -4.67
C LEU A 113 1.67 5.99 -4.58
N SER A 114 2.41 5.99 -5.69
CA SER A 114 3.79 6.52 -5.71
C SER A 114 3.90 8.04 -5.52
N MET A 115 2.78 8.76 -5.66
CA MET A 115 2.71 10.21 -5.43
C MET A 115 2.28 10.59 -4.01
N THR A 116 2.03 9.59 -3.14
CA THR A 116 1.81 9.81 -1.70
C THR A 116 3.14 10.03 -0.98
N ASP A 117 3.10 10.62 0.22
CA ASP A 117 4.31 10.92 0.98
C ASP A 117 4.92 9.65 1.62
N HIS A 118 4.04 8.74 2.05
CA HIS A 118 4.38 7.49 2.72
C HIS A 118 3.44 6.37 2.31
N MET A 119 3.77 5.12 2.63
CA MET A 119 2.93 3.99 2.22
C MET A 119 2.84 2.87 3.27
N ILE A 120 1.64 2.32 3.40
CA ILE A 120 1.35 1.04 4.04
C ILE A 120 1.05 0.04 2.93
N ARG A 121 1.79 -1.07 2.87
CA ARG A 121 1.57 -2.10 1.85
C ARG A 121 1.40 -3.50 2.43
N THR A 122 0.49 -4.22 1.80
CA THR A 122 0.30 -5.66 1.99
C THR A 122 1.20 -6.46 1.02
N VAL A 123 0.82 -7.71 0.72
CA VAL A 123 1.59 -8.62 -0.12
C VAL A 123 1.53 -8.26 -1.61
N GLY A 124 2.59 -8.65 -2.35
CA GLY A 124 2.65 -8.57 -3.80
C GLY A 124 3.59 -7.49 -4.35
N THR A 125 3.94 -7.66 -5.61
CA THR A 125 4.87 -6.81 -6.37
C THR A 125 4.29 -5.44 -6.71
N PHE A 126 2.98 -5.33 -6.90
CA PHE A 126 2.32 -4.05 -7.20
C PHE A 126 2.61 -3.00 -6.12
N GLY A 127 2.24 -3.31 -4.86
CA GLY A 127 2.49 -2.41 -3.73
C GLY A 127 3.99 -2.21 -3.46
N TRP A 128 4.82 -3.20 -3.78
CA TRP A 128 6.28 -3.08 -3.67
C TRP A 128 6.82 -2.01 -4.64
N TRP A 129 6.43 -2.09 -5.92
CA TRP A 129 6.86 -1.12 -6.93
C TRP A 129 6.29 0.27 -6.71
N ALA A 130 5.03 0.38 -6.28
CA ALA A 130 4.45 1.65 -5.85
C ALA A 130 5.28 2.32 -4.75
N ALA A 131 5.61 1.57 -3.68
CA ALA A 131 6.41 2.07 -2.57
C ALA A 131 7.84 2.43 -2.97
N PHE A 132 8.47 1.60 -3.80
CA PHE A 132 9.83 1.84 -4.31
C PHE A 132 9.92 3.14 -5.13
N LYS A 133 8.84 3.49 -5.83
CA LYS A 133 8.77 4.68 -6.69
C LYS A 133 8.49 5.98 -5.94
N ILE A 134 8.13 5.94 -4.65
CA ILE A 134 7.93 7.16 -3.87
C ILE A 134 9.27 7.91 -3.75
N PRO A 135 9.33 9.19 -4.17
CA PRO A 135 10.57 9.97 -4.16
C PRO A 135 10.99 10.37 -2.74
N GLY A 136 12.24 10.81 -2.58
CA GLY A 136 12.77 11.29 -1.30
C GLY A 136 13.00 10.16 -0.28
N ARG A 137 12.63 10.42 0.98
CA ARG A 137 12.83 9.52 2.13
C ARG A 137 11.49 9.09 2.76
N PRO A 138 10.65 8.34 2.02
CA PRO A 138 9.36 7.93 2.54
C PRO A 138 9.52 6.88 3.65
N THR A 139 8.61 6.91 4.61
CA THR A 139 8.41 5.78 5.52
C THR A 139 7.50 4.76 4.85
N ILE A 140 7.98 3.53 4.69
CA ILE A 140 7.21 2.43 4.11
C ILE A 140 6.99 1.37 5.18
N VAL A 141 5.73 1.09 5.49
CA VAL A 141 5.31 0.01 6.39
C VAL A 141 4.82 -1.18 5.56
N TYR A 142 5.27 -2.39 5.88
CA TYR A 142 4.85 -3.60 5.18
C TYR A 142 4.39 -4.70 6.13
N LEU A 143 3.48 -5.55 5.65
CA LEU A 143 3.02 -6.74 6.36
C LEU A 143 4.18 -7.72 6.57
N LYS A 144 4.61 -7.93 7.82
CA LYS A 144 5.77 -8.79 8.13
C LYS A 144 5.56 -10.24 7.71
N ASP A 145 4.46 -10.84 8.15
CA ASP A 145 4.13 -12.26 7.91
C ASP A 145 3.28 -12.41 6.64
N PHE A 146 3.77 -11.87 5.52
CA PHE A 146 3.03 -11.88 4.24
C PHE A 146 3.04 -13.24 3.53
N VAL A 147 3.84 -14.19 4.01
CA VAL A 147 3.93 -15.58 3.53
C VAL A 147 3.75 -16.54 4.69
N LYS A 148 2.94 -17.59 4.48
CA LYS A 148 2.73 -18.66 5.44
C LYS A 148 4.02 -19.48 5.63
N LYS A 149 4.51 -19.58 6.86
CA LYS A 149 5.69 -20.41 7.19
C LYS A 149 5.49 -21.86 6.76
N GLY A 150 6.52 -22.45 6.14
CA GLY A 150 6.51 -23.83 5.65
C GLY A 150 5.72 -24.04 4.36
N SER A 151 5.18 -22.98 3.74
CA SER A 151 4.49 -23.09 2.45
C SER A 151 5.48 -23.18 1.29
N PRO A 152 5.05 -23.60 0.09
CA PRO A 152 5.87 -23.53 -1.11
C PRO A 152 6.49 -22.14 -1.33
N LEU A 153 5.70 -21.08 -1.16
CA LEU A 153 6.14 -19.69 -1.34
C LEU A 153 7.22 -19.26 -0.35
N SER A 154 7.23 -19.80 0.88
CA SER A 154 8.25 -19.45 1.87
C SER A 154 9.67 -19.85 1.46
N LYS A 155 9.82 -20.79 0.50
CA LYS A 155 11.12 -21.20 -0.05
C LYS A 155 11.73 -20.16 -0.99
N SER A 156 10.94 -19.19 -1.44
CA SER A 156 11.37 -18.11 -2.34
C SER A 156 11.92 -16.88 -1.60
N TYR A 157 11.96 -16.92 -0.26
CA TYR A 157 12.39 -15.81 0.57
C TYR A 157 13.36 -16.28 1.65
N SER A 158 14.29 -15.40 2.02
CA SER A 158 15.07 -15.54 3.25
C SER A 158 14.14 -15.62 4.47
N ALA A 159 14.64 -16.16 5.59
CA ALA A 159 13.84 -16.37 6.81
C ALA A 159 13.10 -15.13 7.33
N ASN A 160 13.60 -13.93 6.98
CA ASN A 160 13.01 -12.63 7.36
C ASN A 160 12.62 -11.77 6.15
N ALA A 161 12.58 -12.33 4.94
CA ALA A 161 12.31 -11.65 3.67
C ALA A 161 13.20 -10.41 3.39
N GLN A 162 14.40 -10.35 3.98
CA GLN A 162 15.36 -9.24 3.82
C GLN A 162 16.02 -9.22 2.43
N ASP A 163 15.97 -10.34 1.72
CA ASP A 163 16.32 -10.47 0.30
C ASP A 163 15.30 -9.80 -0.64
N TYR A 164 14.10 -9.51 -0.13
CA TYR A 164 13.00 -8.92 -0.91
C TYR A 164 12.59 -7.52 -0.42
N MET A 165 12.66 -7.26 0.88
CA MET A 165 12.28 -5.99 1.48
C MET A 165 13.49 -5.07 1.64
N LEU A 166 13.32 -3.77 1.39
CA LEU A 166 14.42 -2.82 1.52
C LEU A 166 14.75 -2.58 3.01
N PRO A 167 16.04 -2.38 3.37
CA PRO A 167 16.45 -2.25 4.77
C PRO A 167 15.78 -1.13 5.57
N ASN A 168 15.34 -0.06 4.89
CA ASN A 168 14.69 1.09 5.52
C ASN A 168 13.16 0.96 5.61
N TRP A 169 12.59 -0.18 5.23
CA TRP A 169 11.16 -0.44 5.34
C TRP A 169 10.83 -1.11 6.68
N ILE A 170 9.70 -0.74 7.26
CA ILE A 170 9.30 -1.13 8.61
C ILE A 170 8.33 -2.31 8.53
N ALA A 171 8.72 -3.44 9.12
CA ALA A 171 7.87 -4.62 9.23
C ALA A 171 6.87 -4.43 10.38
N MET A 172 5.58 -4.67 10.14
CA MET A 172 4.55 -4.61 11.20
C MET A 172 3.70 -5.85 11.32
#